data_AF-A0A7G5DHJ3-F1
#
_entry.id   AF-A0A7G5DHJ3-F1
#
_cell.length_a   1.000
_cell.length_b   1.000
_cell.length_c   1.000
_cell.angle_alpha   90.00
_cell.angle_beta   90.00
_cell.angle_gamma   90.00
#
_symmetry.space_group_name_H-M   'P 1'
#
loop_
_entity.id
_entity.type
_entity.pdbx_description
1 polymer ?
#
loop_
_entity_poly.entity_id
_entity_poly.type
_entity_poly.pdbx_seq_one_letter_code
_entity_poly.pdbx_strand_id
1 'polypeptide(L)'
;MARTTMELAFISAERVKFDNVDLVKLYLGDEPDGEKDLGVSLLSMQVAEGSLDEVWASCKGLDVLETVRVTVEIDRGSKNAGKFIVLHVESAKPAQAGKPAAPQGTQQQAKPTGTQPDAAKA
;
A
#
# COMPACT_ATOMS: atom_id res chain seq x y z
N MET A 1 -8.26 10.91 -14.90
CA MET A 1 -8.62 9.52 -14.61
C MET A 1 -9.34 9.48 -13.26
N ALA A 2 -10.25 8.54 -13.03
CA ALA A 2 -11.03 8.48 -11.79
C ALA A 2 -10.35 7.52 -10.81
N ARG A 3 -10.26 7.88 -9.52
CA ARG A 3 -9.68 7.03 -8.48
C ARG A 3 -10.78 6.56 -7.54
N THR A 4 -10.69 5.31 -7.11
CA THR A 4 -11.58 4.76 -6.09
C THR A 4 -10.84 3.80 -5.18
N THR A 5 -11.34 3.63 -3.97
CA THR A 5 -10.88 2.63 -3.01
C THR A 5 -12.04 1.67 -2.75
N MET A 6 -11.74 0.37 -2.72
CA MET A 6 -12.73 -0.70 -2.54
C MET A 6 -12.21 -1.68 -1.49
N GLU A 7 -13.12 -2.29 -0.73
CA GLU A 7 -12.82 -3.41 0.17
C GLU A 7 -13.22 -4.71 -0.53
N LEU A 8 -12.26 -5.63 -0.73
CA LEU A 8 -12.44 -6.88 -1.47
C LEU A 8 -11.71 -8.03 -0.75
N ALA A 9 -12.10 -9.27 -1.00
CA ALA A 9 -11.42 -10.44 -0.46
C ALA A 9 -10.16 -10.75 -1.28
N PHE A 10 -9.00 -10.88 -0.62
CA PHE A 10 -7.76 -11.28 -1.26
C PHE A 10 -7.75 -12.78 -1.58
N ILE A 11 -7.42 -13.14 -2.82
CA ILE A 11 -7.31 -14.56 -3.22
C ILE A 11 -5.85 -14.91 -3.44
N SER A 12 -5.19 -14.20 -4.36
CA SER A 12 -3.79 -14.41 -4.67
C SER A 12 -3.18 -13.22 -5.43
N ALA A 13 -1.86 -13.19 -5.46
CA ALA A 13 -1.08 -12.32 -6.33
C ALA A 13 -0.07 -13.14 -7.11
N GLU A 14 0.16 -12.76 -8.38
CA GLU A 14 1.07 -13.46 -9.28
C GLU A 14 2.03 -12.47 -9.93
N ARG A 15 3.34 -12.77 -9.87
CA ARG A 15 4.36 -12.08 -10.67
C ARG A 15 4.54 -12.83 -11.98
N VAL A 16 4.34 -12.13 -13.09
CA VAL A 16 4.58 -12.65 -14.44
C VAL A 16 5.48 -11.70 -15.21
N LYS A 17 6.32 -12.25 -16.09
CA LYS A 17 7.14 -11.49 -17.02
C LYS A 17 6.61 -11.71 -18.43
N PHE A 18 6.21 -10.63 -19.09
CA PHE A 18 5.68 -10.68 -20.46
C PHE A 18 6.42 -9.66 -21.32
N ASP A 19 7.04 -10.10 -22.42
CA ASP A 19 7.82 -9.25 -23.33
C ASP A 19 8.85 -8.35 -22.61
N ASN A 20 9.62 -8.93 -21.66
CA ASN A 20 10.59 -8.24 -20.79
C ASN A 20 10.02 -7.18 -19.83
N VAL A 21 8.70 -7.05 -19.73
CA VAL A 21 8.03 -6.21 -18.74
C VAL A 21 7.63 -7.07 -17.55
N ASP A 22 8.02 -6.65 -16.35
CA ASP A 22 7.57 -7.27 -15.11
C ASP A 22 6.16 -6.79 -14.78
N LEU A 23 5.28 -7.72 -14.41
CA LEU A 23 3.88 -7.46 -14.14
C LEU A 23 3.49 -8.15 -12.83
N VAL A 24 2.62 -7.47 -12.07
CA VAL A 24 1.90 -8.08 -10.95
C VAL A 24 0.43 -8.11 -11.31
N LYS A 25 -0.17 -9.30 -11.20
CA LYS A 25 -1.61 -9.51 -11.31
C LYS A 25 -2.17 -9.82 -9.93
N LEU A 26 -3.25 -9.13 -9.57
CA LEU A 26 -4.02 -9.36 -8.36
C LEU A 26 -5.33 -10.06 -8.70
N TYR A 27 -5.65 -11.10 -7.92
CA TYR A 27 -6.92 -11.80 -7.98
C TYR A 27 -7.69 -11.50 -6.69
N LEU A 28 -8.82 -10.82 -6.85
CA LEU A 28 -9.70 -10.38 -5.76
C LEU A 28 -11.10 -10.94 -5.98
N GLY A 29 -11.80 -11.24 -4.89
CA GLY A 29 -13.18 -11.75 -4.88
C GLY A 29 -14.12 -10.84 -4.09
N ASP A 30 -15.41 -11.05 -4.27
CA ASP A 30 -16.45 -10.47 -3.41
C ASP A 30 -16.42 -11.13 -2.03
N GLU A 31 -17.05 -10.47 -1.04
CA GLU A 31 -17.20 -11.00 0.32
C GLU A 31 -17.94 -12.36 0.28
N PRO A 32 -17.47 -13.38 1.01
CA PRO A 32 -18.19 -14.66 1.11
C PRO A 32 -19.56 -14.43 1.76
N ASP A 33 -20.63 -14.70 1.01
CA ASP A 33 -22.01 -14.43 1.42
C ASP A 33 -22.67 -15.62 2.12
N GLY A 34 -21.98 -16.76 2.27
CA GLY A 34 -22.48 -17.95 2.97
C GLY A 34 -23.47 -18.78 2.16
N GLU A 35 -23.96 -18.26 1.02
CA GLU A 35 -25.00 -18.88 0.20
C GLU A 35 -24.52 -19.22 -1.22
N LYS A 36 -23.61 -18.42 -1.76
CA LYS A 36 -23.00 -18.54 -3.10
C LYS A 36 -21.48 -18.60 -3.02
N ASP A 37 -20.96 -19.16 -1.93
CA ASP A 37 -19.52 -19.34 -1.65
C ASP A 37 -18.75 -20.17 -2.70
N LEU A 38 -19.41 -20.68 -3.74
CA LEU A 38 -18.82 -21.32 -4.91
C LEU A 38 -19.00 -20.46 -6.16
N GLY A 39 -18.43 -19.27 -6.13
CA GLY A 39 -18.51 -18.35 -7.26
C GLY A 39 -17.58 -17.17 -7.08
N VAL A 40 -16.30 -17.42 -6.76
CA VAL A 40 -15.28 -16.39 -6.64
C VAL A 40 -15.28 -15.56 -7.93
N SER A 41 -15.89 -14.37 -7.88
CA SER A 41 -15.84 -13.40 -8.97
C SER A 41 -14.39 -12.92 -9.08
N LEU A 42 -13.61 -13.56 -9.94
CA LEU A 42 -12.18 -13.31 -10.09
C LEU A 42 -11.96 -11.99 -10.84
N LEU A 43 -11.75 -10.91 -10.11
CA LEU A 43 -11.33 -9.65 -10.69
C LEU A 43 -9.81 -9.61 -10.81
N SER A 44 -9.30 -9.77 -12.03
CA SER A 44 -7.88 -9.59 -12.33
C SER A 44 -7.57 -8.12 -12.55
N MET A 45 -6.70 -7.54 -11.73
CA MET A 45 -6.23 -6.17 -11.91
C MET A 45 -4.74 -6.12 -12.19
N GLN A 46 -4.33 -5.19 -13.05
CA GLN A 46 -2.93 -4.92 -13.34
C GLN A 46 -2.42 -3.85 -12.37
N VAL A 47 -1.26 -4.09 -11.77
CA VAL A 47 -0.60 -3.10 -10.92
C VAL A 47 0.13 -2.08 -11.81
N ALA A 48 0.09 -0.81 -11.40
CA ALA A 48 0.86 0.25 -12.06
C ALA A 48 2.37 -0.03 -12.00
N GLU A 49 3.11 0.29 -13.05
CA GLU A 49 4.54 0.00 -13.17
C GLU A 49 5.37 0.59 -12.01
N GLY A 50 5.03 1.79 -11.54
CA GLY A 50 5.67 2.42 -10.39
C GLY A 50 5.30 1.85 -9.01
N SER A 51 4.32 0.94 -8.94
CA SER A 51 3.79 0.35 -7.70
C SER A 51 4.06 -1.15 -7.56
N LEU A 52 4.76 -1.79 -8.53
CA LEU A 52 4.92 -3.24 -8.58
C LEU A 52 5.54 -3.83 -7.31
N ASP A 53 6.63 -3.24 -6.81
CA ASP A 53 7.34 -3.77 -5.64
C ASP A 53 6.59 -3.50 -4.34
N GLU A 54 5.98 -2.32 -4.21
CA GLU A 54 5.19 -1.94 -3.04
C GLU A 54 3.98 -2.85 -2.89
N VAL A 55 3.13 -2.96 -3.92
CA VAL A 55 1.94 -3.80 -3.90
C VAL A 55 2.32 -5.27 -3.67
N TRP A 56 3.38 -5.75 -4.32
CA TRP A 56 3.83 -7.13 -4.12
C TRP A 56 4.28 -7.40 -2.68
N ALA A 57 5.03 -6.48 -2.09
CA ALA A 57 5.46 -6.60 -0.69
C ALA A 57 4.26 -6.64 0.26
N SER A 58 3.27 -5.78 0.03
CA SER A 58 2.02 -5.73 0.80
C SER A 58 1.23 -7.04 0.72
N CYS A 59 1.28 -7.75 -0.41
CA CYS A 59 0.56 -9.02 -0.59
C CYS A 59 1.17 -10.21 0.17
N LYS A 60 2.47 -10.18 0.52
CA LYS A 60 3.15 -11.34 1.14
C LYS A 60 2.65 -11.67 2.55
N GLY A 61 1.99 -10.73 3.22
CA GLY A 61 1.47 -10.87 4.58
C GLY A 61 -0.04 -11.05 4.67
N LEU A 62 -0.74 -11.19 3.54
CA LEU A 62 -2.19 -11.28 3.49
C LEU A 62 -2.64 -12.73 3.50
N ASP A 63 -3.63 -13.03 4.34
CA ASP A 63 -4.27 -14.35 4.34
C ASP A 63 -5.26 -14.46 3.17
N VAL A 64 -5.45 -15.68 2.65
CA VAL A 64 -6.49 -15.94 1.64
C VAL A 64 -7.87 -15.66 2.27
N LEU A 65 -8.73 -14.99 1.52
CA LEU A 65 -10.02 -14.41 1.93
C LEU A 65 -9.93 -13.27 2.96
N GLU A 66 -8.74 -12.75 3.25
CA GLU A 66 -8.62 -11.52 4.04
C GLU A 66 -9.20 -10.33 3.29
N THR A 67 -10.03 -9.54 3.96
CA THR A 67 -10.52 -8.27 3.41
C THR A 67 -9.38 -7.27 3.30
N VAL A 68 -9.19 -6.72 2.10
CA VAL A 68 -8.14 -5.75 1.77
C VAL A 68 -8.75 -4.48 1.21
N ARG A 69 -8.14 -3.34 1.54
CA ARG A 69 -8.43 -2.05 0.88
C ARG A 69 -7.53 -1.92 -0.33
N VAL A 70 -8.14 -1.79 -1.50
CA VAL A 70 -7.42 -1.64 -2.77
C VAL A 70 -7.73 -0.28 -3.35
N THR A 71 -6.70 0.52 -3.58
CA THR A 71 -6.82 1.81 -4.27
C THR A 71 -6.48 1.63 -5.74
N VAL A 72 -7.40 2.00 -6.61
CA VAL A 72 -7.27 1.82 -8.05
C VAL A 72 -7.53 3.11 -8.82
N GLU A 73 -6.88 3.21 -9.96
CA GLU A 73 -7.23 4.14 -11.02
C GLU A 73 -8.10 3.44 -12.07
N ILE A 74 -9.15 4.11 -12.50
CA ILE A 74 -10.08 3.63 -13.52
C ILE A 74 -9.73 4.34 -14.82
N ASP A 75 -9.15 3.57 -15.75
CA ASP A 75 -9.00 3.99 -17.13
C ASP A 75 -10.30 3.75 -17.89
N ARG A 76 -11.02 4.83 -18.17
CA ARG A 76 -12.31 4.81 -18.89
C ARG A 76 -12.13 4.76 -20.41
N GLY A 77 -10.90 4.78 -20.92
CA GLY A 77 -10.58 4.73 -22.35
C GLY A 77 -10.53 3.32 -22.94
N SER A 78 -10.61 2.26 -22.12
CA SER A 78 -10.63 0.88 -22.59
C SER A 78 -11.98 0.49 -23.18
N LYS A 79 -11.98 -0.32 -24.26
CA LYS A 79 -13.19 -0.83 -24.92
C LYS A 79 -14.07 -1.73 -24.04
N ASN A 80 -13.53 -2.24 -22.94
CA ASN A 80 -14.26 -2.99 -21.92
C ASN A 80 -14.46 -2.07 -20.71
N ALA A 81 -15.58 -2.24 -19.98
CA ALA A 81 -15.89 -1.51 -18.75
C ALA A 81 -14.62 -1.24 -17.93
N GLY A 82 -14.40 0.04 -17.60
CA GLY A 82 -13.08 0.65 -17.35
C GLY A 82 -12.04 -0.27 -16.68
N LYS A 83 -10.84 -0.30 -17.27
CA LYS A 83 -9.72 -1.07 -16.72
C LYS A 83 -9.33 -0.49 -15.35
N PHE A 84 -9.35 -1.34 -14.32
CA PHE A 84 -8.83 -1.01 -13.00
C PHE A 84 -7.31 -1.24 -12.96
N ILE A 85 -6.58 -0.21 -12.58
CA ILE A 85 -5.12 -0.23 -12.40
C ILE A 85 -4.83 -0.03 -10.92
N VAL A 86 -4.22 -1.02 -10.28
CA VAL A 86 -3.94 -0.98 -8.85
C VAL A 86 -2.77 -0.05 -8.58
N LEU A 87 -2.97 0.83 -7.59
CA LEU A 87 -1.98 1.79 -7.13
C LEU A 87 -1.41 1.41 -5.77
N HIS A 88 -2.24 0.81 -4.90
CA HIS A 88 -1.90 0.46 -3.52
C HIS A 88 -2.84 -0.62 -2.97
N VAL A 89 -2.33 -1.47 -2.06
CA VAL A 89 -3.08 -2.51 -1.34
C VAL A 89 -2.66 -2.51 0.13
N GLU A 90 -3.64 -2.60 1.02
CA GLU A 90 -3.41 -2.78 2.46
C GLU A 90 -4.47 -3.70 3.08
N SER A 91 -4.15 -4.28 4.24
CA SER A 91 -5.13 -5.03 5.04
C SER A 91 -6.25 -4.11 5.53
N ALA A 92 -7.49 -4.57 5.49
CA ALA A 92 -8.61 -3.85 6.10
C ALA A 92 -8.63 -4.01 7.64
N LYS A 93 -7.90 -4.99 8.18
CA LYS A 93 -7.77 -5.21 9.63
C LYS A 93 -7.24 -3.93 10.28
N PRO A 94 -7.82 -3.46 11.39
CA PRO A 94 -7.30 -2.30 12.09
C PRO A 94 -5.85 -2.57 12.46
N ALA A 95 -4.94 -1.69 12.06
CA ALA A 95 -3.54 -1.77 12.45
C ALA A 95 -3.50 -1.92 13.97
N GLN A 96 -3.00 -3.06 14.47
CA GLN A 96 -2.76 -3.20 15.89
C GLN A 96 -1.87 -2.03 16.28
N ALA A 97 -2.35 -1.17 17.18
CA ALA A 97 -1.61 -0.03 17.71
C ALA A 97 -0.36 -0.55 18.45
N GLY A 98 0.68 -0.85 17.68
CA GLY A 98 1.93 -1.36 18.16
C GLY A 98 2.73 -0.22 18.77
N LYS A 99 2.52 0.00 20.07
CA LYS A 99 3.35 0.73 21.05
C LYS A 99 3.76 2.17 20.69
N PRO A 100 3.64 3.14 21.63
CA PRO A 100 4.23 4.46 21.44
C PRO A 100 5.71 4.31 21.07
N ALA A 101 6.13 4.94 19.97
CA ALA A 101 7.54 5.12 19.67
C ALA A 101 8.20 5.76 20.91
N ALA A 102 9.28 5.14 21.40
CA ALA A 102 10.09 5.75 22.44
C ALA A 102 10.52 7.14 21.95
N PRO A 103 10.43 8.21 22.77
CA PRO A 103 10.82 9.54 22.34
C PRO A 103 12.27 9.51 21.86
N GLN A 104 12.49 9.86 20.61
CA GLN A 104 13.81 10.05 20.05
C GLN A 104 14.55 11.05 20.92
N GLY A 105 15.68 10.59 21.47
CA GLY A 105 16.57 11.40 22.29
C GLY A 105 16.87 12.73 21.58
N THR A 106 16.70 13.80 22.35
CA THR A 106 17.09 15.16 22.00
C THR A 106 18.52 15.19 21.48
N GLN A 107 18.69 15.43 20.17
CA GLN A 107 19.96 15.91 19.65
C GLN A 107 20.25 17.26 20.30
N GLN A 108 21.13 17.25 21.30
CA GLN A 108 21.73 18.46 21.85
C GLN A 108 22.54 19.13 20.74
N GLN A 109 21.97 20.21 20.23
CA GLN A 109 22.64 21.17 19.36
C GLN A 109 23.73 21.86 20.19
N ALA A 110 25.00 21.55 19.92
CA ALA A 110 26.13 22.28 20.46
C ALA A 110 26.13 23.69 19.85
N LYS A 111 25.87 24.72 20.67
CA LYS A 111 26.06 26.12 20.30
C LYS A 111 27.53 26.49 20.58
N PRO A 112 28.29 27.01 19.60
CA PRO A 112 29.60 27.57 19.89
C PRO A 112 29.40 28.97 20.47
N THR A 113 29.89 29.21 21.68
CA THR A 113 30.03 30.56 22.23
C THR A 113 31.51 30.88 22.34
N GLY A 114 31.96 31.75 21.43
CA GLY A 114 33.28 32.34 21.46
C GLY A 114 33.50 33.16 22.73
N THR A 115 34.72 33.11 23.23
CA THR A 115 35.24 33.97 24.28
C THR A 115 35.43 35.38 23.73
N GLN A 116 34.66 36.34 24.25
CA GLN A 116 35.01 37.75 24.23
C GLN A 116 35.52 38.15 25.63
N PRO A 117 36.58 38.98 25.75
CA PRO A 117 37.14 39.38 27.04
C PRO A 117 36.29 40.48 27.67
N ASP A 118 36.07 40.40 28.99
CA ASP A 118 35.50 41.52 29.74
C ASP A 118 36.57 42.18 30.62
N ALA A 119 36.62 43.50 30.48
CA ALA A 119 37.45 44.40 31.22
C ALA A 119 36.56 45.08 32.27
N ALA A 120 36.86 44.89 33.56
CA ALA A 120 36.32 45.78 34.57
C ALA A 120 37.33 46.00 35.70
N LYS A 121 37.53 47.27 35.96
CA LYS A 121 38.42 47.94 36.89
C LYS A 121 37.59 48.33 38.12
N ALA A 122 38.12 48.12 39.32
CA ALA A 122 37.89 48.92 40.53
C ALA A 122 38.88 48.48 41.62
#